data_AF-A0A839NUS7-F1
#
_entry.id   AF-A0A839NUS7-F1
#
_cell.length_a   1.000
_cell.length_b   1.000
_cell.length_c   1.000
_cell.angle_alpha   90.00
_cell.angle_beta   90.00
_cell.angle_gamma   90.00
#
_symmetry.space_group_name_H-M   'P 1'
#
loop_
_entity.id
_entity.type
_entity.pdbx_description
1 polymer ?
#
loop_
_entity_poly.entity_id
_entity_poly.type
_entity_poly.pdbx_seq_one_letter_code
_entity_poly.pdbx_strand_id
1 'polypeptide(L)' 'MQPPFHAVSIVMIEDDEGHARLIERNIRRAGVNNEIVPFRDGTSALEFLFGSVRTGPAR' A
#
# COMPACT_ATOMS: atom_id res chain seq x y z
N MET A 1 20.68 16.28 14.98
CA MET A 1 19.41 16.64 14.33
C MET A 1 18.67 15.34 14.03
N GLN A 2 17.44 15.17 14.51
CA GLN A 2 16.61 14.02 14.16
C GLN A 2 16.12 14.22 12.71
N PRO A 3 16.15 13.19 11.84
CA PRO A 3 15.63 13.33 10.49
C PRO A 3 14.13 13.72 10.55
N PRO A 4 13.65 14.55 9.61
CA PRO A 4 12.23 14.89 9.56
C PRO A 4 11.40 13.62 9.43
N PHE A 5 10.36 13.49 10.26
CA PHE A 5 9.37 12.43 10.11
C PHE A 5 8.58 12.70 8.83
N HIS A 6 8.88 11.96 7.78
CA HIS A 6 8.06 11.96 6.57
C HIS A 6 6.83 11.09 6.81
N ALA A 7 5.65 11.60 6.44
CA ALA A 7 4.45 10.78 6.42
C ALA A 7 4.65 9.63 5.42
N VAL A 8 4.43 8.40 5.87
CA VAL A 8 4.46 7.21 5.01
C VAL A 8 3.08 6.98 4.38
N SER A 9 3.03 6.39 3.19
CA SER A 9 1.78 5.88 2.60
C SER A 9 1.68 4.37 2.82
N ILE A 10 0.45 3.86 2.97
CA ILE A 10 0.16 2.45 3.13
C ILE A 10 -0.33 1.91 1.79
N VAL A 11 0.40 0.97 1.20
CA VAL A 11 -0.05 0.21 0.03
C VAL A 11 -0.78 -1.03 0.53
N MET A 12 -2.07 -1.15 0.23
CA MET A 12 -2.92 -2.26 0.68
C MET A 12 -3.28 -3.14 -0.50
N ILE A 13 -3.07 -4.46 -0.38
CA ILE A 13 -3.36 -5.44 -1.43
C ILE A 13 -4.34 -6.45 -0.86
N GLU A 14 -5.56 -6.48 -1.38
CA GLU A 14 -6.64 -7.38 -0.95
C GLU A 14 -7.63 -7.56 -2.11
N ASP A 15 -7.89 -8.80 -2.50
CA ASP A 15 -8.74 -9.14 -3.65
C ASP A 15 -10.25 -9.08 -3.32
N ASP A 16 -10.59 -9.31 -2.04
CA ASP A 16 -11.95 -9.20 -1.51
C ASP A 16 -12.28 -7.78 -1.03
N GLU A 17 -13.28 -7.16 -1.64
CA GLU A 17 -13.67 -5.79 -1.28
C GLU A 17 -14.26 -5.67 0.13
N GLY A 18 -14.87 -6.75 0.65
CA GLY A 18 -15.38 -6.80 2.01
C GLY A 18 -14.25 -6.73 3.03
N HIS A 19 -13.21 -7.55 2.85
CA HIS A 19 -12.00 -7.54 3.65
C HIS A 19 -11.29 -6.19 3.55
N ALA A 20 -11.11 -5.63 2.35
CA ALA A 20 -10.44 -4.35 2.15
C ALA A 20 -11.13 -3.22 2.95
N ARG A 21 -12.47 -3.17 2.90
CA ARG A 21 -13.26 -2.20 3.69
C ARG A 21 -13.09 -2.40 5.20
N LEU A 22 -13.03 -3.64 5.68
CA LEU A 22 -12.82 -3.93 7.10
C LEU A 22 -11.41 -3.55 7.56
N ILE A 23 -10.39 -3.83 6.75
CA ILE A 23 -9.00 -3.47 7.01
C ILE A 23 -8.87 -1.95 7.10
N GLU A 24 -9.34 -1.21 6.08
CA GLU A 24 -9.30 0.26 6.08
C GLU A 24 -10.03 0.85 7.29
N ARG A 25 -11.24 0.37 7.58
CA ARG A 25 -12.02 0.82 8.75
C ARG A 25 -11.26 0.60 10.05
N ASN A 26 -10.59 -0.53 10.22
CA ASN A 26 -9.83 -0.83 11.44
C ASN A 26 -8.57 0.03 11.54
N ILE A 27 -7.85 0.26 10.43
CA ILE A 27 -6.69 1.16 10.36
C ILE A 27 -7.08 2.59 10.77
N ARG A 28 -8.18 3.11 10.22
CA ARG A 28 -8.69 4.45 10.59
C ARG A 28 -9.11 4.53 12.05
N ARG A 29 -9.76 3.49 12.58
CA ARG A 29 -10.13 3.40 14.01
C ARG A 29 -8.94 3.35 14.96
N ALA A 30 -7.79 2.85 14.50
CA ALA A 30 -6.54 2.88 15.25
C ALA A 30 -5.85 4.26 15.23
N GLY A 31 -6.44 5.28 14.58
CA GLY A 31 -5.87 6.62 14.47
C GLY A 31 -4.80 6.76 13.39
N VAL A 32 -4.62 5.74 12.54
CA VAL A 32 -3.67 5.76 11.44
C VAL A 32 -4.32 6.50 10.25
N ASN A 33 -3.94 7.77 10.10
CA ASN A 33 -4.51 8.69 9.10
C ASN A 33 -3.65 8.83 7.82
N ASN A 34 -2.63 7.98 7.68
CA ASN A 34 -1.79 7.89 6.49
C ASN A 34 -2.63 7.64 5.23
N GLU A 35 -2.16 8.09 4.07
CA GLU A 35 -2.75 7.71 2.79
C GLU A 35 -2.79 6.18 2.67
N ILE A 36 -3.90 5.63 2.19
CA ILE A 36 -4.05 4.21 1.87
C ILE A 36 -4.28 4.11 0.37
N VAL A 37 -3.40 3.41 -0.34
CA VAL A 37 -3.49 3.15 -1.78
C VAL A 37 -3.89 1.69 -1.97
N PRO A 38 -5.16 1.40 -2.32
CA PRO A 38 -5.66 0.04 -2.43
C PRO A 38 -5.40 -0.58 -3.81
N PHE A 39 -5.09 -1.86 -3.82
CA PHE A 39 -4.96 -2.72 -5.00
C PHE A 39 -5.71 -4.03 -4.79
N ARG A 40 -6.29 -4.57 -5.87
CA ARG A 40 -7.01 -5.85 -5.84
C ARG A 40 -6.14 -7.05 -6.16
N ASP A 41 -4.93 -6.81 -6.66
CA ASP A 41 -4.03 -7.85 -7.11
C ASP A 41 -2.57 -7.40 -6.99
N GLY A 42 -1.67 -8.37 -6.95
CA GLY A 42 -0.24 -8.10 -6.84
C GLY A 42 0.37 -7.47 -8.10
N THR A 43 -0.21 -7.70 -9.28
CA THR A 43 0.35 -7.17 -10.54
C THR A 43 0.21 -5.64 -10.56
N SER A 44 -1.00 -5.14 -10.33
CA SER A 44 -1.26 -3.70 -10.26
C SER A 44 -0.47 -3.01 -9.13
N ALA A 45 -0.30 -3.70 -7.99
CA ALA A 45 0.52 -3.19 -6.89
C ALA A 45 2.02 -3.14 -7.23
N LEU A 46 2.55 -4.16 -7.91
CA LEU A 46 3.94 -4.17 -8.38
C LEU A 46 4.19 -3.09 -9.43
N GLU A 47 3.25 -2.91 -10.36
CA GLU A 47 3.29 -1.84 -11.35
C GLU A 47 3.29 -0.46 -10.69
N PHE A 48 2.51 -0.26 -9.61
CA PHE A 48 2.55 0.98 -8.83
C PHE A 48 3.88 1.20 -8.11
N LEU A 49 4.42 0.16 -7.48
CA LEU A 49 5.65 0.26 -6.66
C LEU A 49 6.92 0.47 -7.50
N PHE A 50 7.00 -0.17 -8.67
CA PHE A 50 8.22 -0.20 -9.48
C PHE A 50 8.08 0.50 -10.84
N GLY A 51 6.88 0.97 -11.19
CA GLY A 51 6.58 1.48 -12.52
C GLY A 51 6.71 0.40 -13.61
N SER A 52 6.84 0.82 -14.86
CA SER A 52 7.07 -0.06 -16.03
C SER A 52 8.48 -0.67 -16.09
N VAL A 53 9.35 -0.40 -15.11
CA VAL A 53 10.73 -0.90 -15.09
C VAL A 53 10.82 -2.10 -14.15
N ARG A 54 10.63 -3.30 -14.73
CA ARG A 54 11.08 -4.55 -14.10
C ARG A 54 12.59 -4.70 -14.29
N THR A 55 13.39 -4.06 -13.45
CA THR A 55 14.82 -4.41 -13.29
C THR A 55 15.01 -5.28 -12.07
N GLY A 56 14.56 -6.53 -12.17
CA GLY A 56 15.05 -7.62 -11.32
C GLY A 56 15.96 -8.52 -12.17
N PRO A 57 17.07 -9.07 -11.64
CA PRO A 57 17.82 -10.07 -12.38
C PRO A 57 16.90 -11.25 -12.68
N ALA A 58 16.81 -11.64 -13.95
CA ALA A 58 16.22 -12.91 -14.33
C ALA A 58 16.95 -14.01 -13.54
N ARG A 59 16.21 -14.71 -12.68
CA ARG A 59 16.69 -15.93 -12.03
C ARG A 59 16.45 -17.11 -12.95
#